data_AF-A0A3S3R4A6-F1
#
_entry.id   AF-A0A3S3R4A6-F1
#
_cell.length_a   1.000
_cell.length_b   1.000
_cell.length_c   1.000
_cell.angle_alpha   90.00
_cell.angle_beta   90.00
_cell.angle_gamma   90.00
#
_symmetry.space_group_name_H-M   'P 1'
#
loop_
_entity.id
_entity.type
_entity.pdbx_description
1 polymer ?
#
loop_
_entity_poly.entity_id
_entity_poly.type
_entity_poly.pdbx_seq_one_letter_code
_entity_poly.pdbx_strand_id
1 'polypeptide(L)'
;PSPFLIRAVNPLNIRGAASLKQMRSRVRQQIIEALPSSIAPEAPNARQNRRRKPAWAVLAAIESAQEGEEAREFRIVQRNWSRVAGKDKILQTLVAQRRDADEITWLSTGELNALVDMALGAPGVVVGRALYRHLPELFDYREQHFFRLAHFCWTRLRTYLD
;
A
#
# COMPACT_ATOMS: atom_id res chain seq x y z
N PRO A 1 -4.47 5.87 -1.53
CA PRO A 1 -3.94 4.79 -2.39
C PRO A 1 -2.47 4.54 -2.03
N SER A 2 -2.08 3.28 -1.83
CA SER A 2 -0.68 2.90 -1.60
C SER A 2 -0.02 2.62 -2.96
N PRO A 3 1.02 3.37 -3.37
CA PRO A 3 1.76 3.07 -4.60
C PRO A 3 2.35 1.66 -4.59
N PHE A 4 2.91 1.23 -3.45
CA PHE A 4 3.49 -0.11 -3.31
C PHE A 4 2.47 -1.22 -3.62
N LEU A 5 1.32 -1.22 -2.94
CA LEU A 5 0.31 -2.24 -3.17
C LEU A 5 -0.40 -2.13 -4.53
N ILE A 6 -0.37 -0.95 -5.15
CA ILE A 6 -0.92 -0.75 -6.51
C ILE A 6 0.01 -1.38 -7.56
N ARG A 7 1.32 -1.21 -7.42
CA ARG A 7 2.31 -1.73 -8.38
C ARG A 7 2.64 -3.20 -8.17
N ALA A 8 2.89 -3.58 -6.92
CA ALA A 8 3.40 -4.90 -6.60
C ALA A 8 2.35 -6.01 -6.76
N VAL A 9 1.07 -5.68 -6.56
CA VAL A 9 0.02 -6.70 -6.43
C VAL A 9 -0.87 -6.76 -7.67
N ASN A 10 -0.97 -7.96 -8.25
CA ASN A 10 -1.94 -8.30 -9.28
C ASN A 10 -2.65 -9.60 -8.90
N PRO A 11 -3.84 -9.52 -8.26
CA PRO A 11 -4.57 -10.70 -7.78
C PRO A 11 -5.05 -11.62 -8.91
N LEU A 12 -5.16 -11.09 -10.13
CA LEU A 12 -5.61 -11.82 -11.32
C LEU A 12 -4.45 -12.52 -12.05
N ASN A 13 -3.21 -12.41 -11.57
CA ASN A 13 -2.07 -13.11 -12.15
C ASN A 13 -2.03 -14.58 -11.70
N ILE A 14 -3.10 -15.31 -12.02
CA ILE A 14 -3.31 -16.73 -11.73
C ILE A 14 -4.00 -17.34 -12.96
N ARG A 15 -3.60 -18.56 -13.33
CA ARG A 15 -4.20 -19.27 -14.48
C ARG A 15 -5.56 -19.86 -14.10
N GLY A 16 -6.56 -19.66 -14.96
CA GLY A 16 -7.88 -20.28 -14.84
C GLY A 16 -8.76 -19.70 -13.72
N ALA A 17 -9.82 -20.43 -13.37
CA ALA A 17 -10.73 -20.06 -12.28
C ALA A 17 -10.05 -20.26 -10.92
N ALA A 18 -9.36 -19.21 -10.44
CA ALA A 18 -8.64 -19.25 -9.17
C ALA A 18 -9.59 -19.12 -7.97
N SER A 19 -9.43 -20.01 -6.98
CA SER A 19 -10.08 -19.87 -5.67
C SER A 19 -9.56 -18.65 -4.91
N LEU A 20 -10.37 -18.12 -3.98
CA LEU A 20 -9.95 -17.02 -3.10
C LEU A 20 -8.68 -17.36 -2.31
N LYS A 21 -8.51 -18.62 -1.91
CA LYS A 21 -7.30 -19.10 -1.21
C LYS A 21 -6.06 -18.96 -2.10
N GLN A 22 -6.14 -19.39 -3.36
CA GLN A 22 -5.06 -19.25 -4.33
C GLN A 22 -4.74 -17.77 -4.60
N MET A 23 -5.78 -16.94 -4.72
CA MET A 23 -5.64 -15.49 -4.87
C MET A 23 -4.86 -14.86 -3.72
N ARG A 24 -5.27 -15.13 -2.48
CA ARG A 24 -4.57 -14.65 -1.27
C ARG A 24 -3.13 -15.13 -1.21
N SER A 25 -2.88 -16.40 -1.54
CA SER A 25 -1.52 -16.96 -1.58
C SER A 25 -0.64 -16.24 -2.61
N ARG A 26 -1.19 -15.93 -3.80
CA ARG A 26 -0.44 -15.23 -4.84
C ARG A 26 -0.14 -13.79 -4.45
N VAL A 27 -1.12 -13.08 -3.89
CA VAL A 27 -0.93 -11.72 -3.39
C VAL A 27 0.14 -11.69 -2.30
N ARG A 28 0.11 -12.66 -1.36
CA ARG A 28 1.15 -12.79 -0.33
C ARG A 28 2.54 -12.91 -0.94
N GLN A 29 2.68 -13.78 -1.94
CA GLN A 29 3.96 -13.99 -2.63
C GLN A 29 4.44 -12.72 -3.35
N GLN A 30 3.55 -12.03 -4.06
CA GLN A 30 3.86 -10.77 -4.74
C GLN A 30 4.33 -9.68 -3.77
N ILE A 31 3.69 -9.58 -2.60
CA ILE A 31 4.12 -8.64 -1.56
C ILE A 31 5.55 -8.98 -1.10
N ILE A 32 5.84 -10.27 -0.84
CA ILE A 32 7.18 -10.73 -0.44
C ILE A 32 8.22 -10.42 -1.52
N GLU A 33 7.92 -10.71 -2.79
CA GLU A 33 8.80 -10.49 -3.93
C GLU A 33 9.13 -9.00 -4.14
N ALA A 34 8.23 -8.11 -3.73
CA ALA A 34 8.39 -6.66 -3.87
C ALA A 34 8.97 -5.96 -2.62
N LEU A 35 9.26 -6.70 -1.54
CA LEU A 35 9.80 -6.08 -0.33
C LEU A 35 11.16 -5.42 -0.61
N PRO A 36 11.44 -4.26 0.03
CA PRO A 36 12.79 -3.73 0.09
C PRO A 36 13.76 -4.78 0.64
N SER A 37 14.99 -4.79 0.14
CA SER A 37 16.05 -5.73 0.56
C SER A 37 16.38 -5.63 2.06
N SER A 38 16.10 -4.49 2.68
CA SER A 38 16.27 -4.23 4.11
C SER A 38 15.20 -4.87 5.01
N ILE A 39 14.12 -5.43 4.43
CA ILE A 39 13.00 -6.01 5.17
C ILE A 39 12.87 -7.50 4.88
N ALA A 40 13.12 -8.33 5.90
CA ALA A 40 12.91 -9.76 5.79
C ALA A 40 11.41 -10.12 5.72
N PRO A 41 11.01 -11.11 4.90
CA PRO A 41 9.60 -11.52 4.77
C PRO A 41 9.05 -12.28 5.99
N GLU A 42 9.91 -12.61 6.95
CA GLU A 42 9.58 -13.39 8.13
C GLU A 42 10.31 -12.87 9.38
N ALA A 43 9.69 -13.06 10.53
CA ALA A 43 10.28 -12.73 11.82
C ALA A 43 11.40 -13.72 12.18
N PRO A 44 12.49 -13.28 12.84
CA PRO A 44 13.64 -14.13 13.10
C PRO A 44 13.39 -15.21 14.17
N ASN A 45 12.30 -15.12 14.93
CA ASN A 45 11.89 -16.17 15.87
C ASN A 45 10.40 -16.08 16.25
N ALA A 46 9.91 -17.15 16.90
CA ALA A 46 8.50 -17.27 17.30
C ALA A 46 8.02 -16.17 18.26
N ARG A 47 8.89 -15.64 19.13
CA ARG A 47 8.55 -14.53 20.04
C ARG A 47 8.32 -13.26 19.25
N GLN A 48 9.23 -12.92 18.34
CA GLN A 48 9.09 -11.75 17.49
C GLN A 48 7.91 -11.87 16.53
N ASN A 49 7.60 -13.07 16.03
CA ASN A 49 6.43 -13.30 15.17
C ASN A 49 5.07 -12.97 15.84
N ARG A 50 5.03 -12.80 17.17
CA ARG A 50 3.83 -12.36 17.90
C ARG A 50 3.57 -10.86 17.78
N ARG A 51 4.54 -10.06 17.29
CA ARG A 51 4.33 -8.62 17.04
C ARG A 51 3.16 -8.42 16.08
N ARG A 52 2.35 -7.41 16.36
CA ARG A 52 1.20 -7.00 15.54
C ARG A 52 1.16 -5.48 15.46
N LYS A 53 1.99 -4.90 14.58
CA LYS A 53 1.84 -3.49 14.21
C LYS A 53 0.57 -3.32 13.34
N PRO A 54 -0.14 -2.18 13.43
CA PRO A 54 -1.24 -1.88 12.53
C PRO A 54 -0.82 -1.92 11.07
N ALA A 55 -1.68 -2.42 10.18
CA ALA A 55 -1.35 -2.60 8.76
C ALA A 55 -0.91 -1.30 8.06
N TRP A 56 -1.51 -0.16 8.44
CA TRP A 56 -1.12 1.14 7.88
C TRP A 56 0.32 1.52 8.24
N ALA A 57 0.78 1.17 9.47
CA ALA A 57 2.12 1.49 9.94
C ALA A 57 3.17 0.59 9.29
N VAL A 58 2.84 -0.69 9.14
CA VAL A 58 3.68 -1.65 8.41
C VAL A 58 3.84 -1.22 6.95
N LEU A 59 2.73 -0.83 6.30
CA LEU A 59 2.76 -0.37 4.93
C LEU A 59 3.58 0.91 4.76
N ALA A 60 3.42 1.87 5.69
CA ALA A 60 4.21 3.08 5.71
C ALA A 60 5.71 2.78 5.83
N ALA A 61 6.10 1.86 6.72
CA ALA A 61 7.49 1.46 6.90
C ALA A 61 8.07 0.79 5.64
N ILE A 62 7.30 -0.09 4.98
CA ILE A 62 7.70 -0.70 3.69
C ILE A 62 7.92 0.36 2.62
N GLU A 63 6.97 1.29 2.47
CA GLU A 63 7.04 2.31 1.43
C GLU A 63 8.16 3.34 1.69
N SER A 64 8.44 3.66 2.96
CA SER A 64 9.57 4.51 3.35
C SER A 64 10.93 3.84 3.13
N ALA A 65 11.00 2.51 3.21
CA ALA A 65 12.21 1.72 2.99
C ALA A 65 12.50 1.43 1.50
N GLN A 66 11.63 1.85 0.58
CA GLN A 66 11.88 1.72 -0.85
C GLN A 66 13.07 2.59 -1.28
N GLU A 67 13.79 2.15 -2.32
CA GLU A 67 14.91 2.88 -2.93
C GLU A 67 14.56 3.30 -4.37
N GLY A 68 15.46 4.00 -5.06
CA GLY A 68 15.29 4.31 -6.49
C GLY A 68 14.05 5.15 -6.84
N GLU A 69 13.38 4.77 -7.93
CA GLU A 69 12.19 5.46 -8.45
C GLU A 69 10.96 5.24 -7.53
N GLU A 70 10.87 4.09 -6.88
CA GLU A 70 9.81 3.75 -5.93
C GLU A 70 9.86 4.68 -4.70
N ALA A 71 11.06 5.00 -4.20
CA ALA A 71 11.24 5.98 -3.14
C ALA A 71 10.77 7.38 -3.58
N ARG A 72 11.02 7.73 -4.84
CA ARG A 72 10.60 9.01 -5.42
C ARG A 72 9.09 9.08 -5.56
N GLU A 73 8.45 8.01 -6.04
CA GLU A 73 7.00 7.87 -6.10
C GLU A 73 6.39 8.04 -4.71
N PHE A 74 6.91 7.34 -3.71
CA PHE A 74 6.41 7.42 -2.34
C PHE A 74 6.43 8.86 -1.80
N ARG A 75 7.54 9.59 -1.99
CA ARG A 75 7.65 11.01 -1.60
C ARG A 75 6.63 11.90 -2.30
N ILE A 76 6.39 11.67 -3.60
CA ILE A 76 5.38 12.41 -4.37
C ILE A 76 3.97 12.11 -3.85
N VAL A 77 3.65 10.84 -3.61
CA VAL A 77 2.36 10.41 -3.06
C VAL A 77 2.14 11.01 -1.67
N GLN A 78 3.15 11.01 -0.81
CA GLN A 78 3.07 11.63 0.52
C GLN A 78 2.78 13.13 0.41
N ARG A 79 3.48 13.84 -0.48
CA ARG A 79 3.23 15.28 -0.73
C ARG A 79 1.81 15.53 -1.24
N ASN A 80 1.31 14.69 -2.14
CA ASN A 80 -0.04 14.80 -2.68
C ASN A 80 -1.09 14.57 -1.59
N TRP A 81 -0.88 13.61 -0.69
CA TRP A 81 -1.74 13.41 0.47
C TRP A 81 -1.74 14.61 1.42
N SER A 82 -0.58 15.20 1.71
CA SER A 82 -0.51 16.44 2.49
C SER A 82 -1.29 17.59 1.82
N ARG A 83 -1.25 17.68 0.49
CA ARG A 83 -2.02 18.67 -0.26
C ARG A 83 -3.53 18.40 -0.21
N VAL A 84 -3.95 17.14 -0.33
CA VAL A 84 -5.37 16.74 -0.17
C VAL A 84 -5.87 17.03 1.24
N ALA A 85 -5.02 16.85 2.24
CA ALA A 85 -5.35 17.16 3.64
C ALA A 85 -5.82 18.59 3.81
N GLY A 86 -5.20 19.58 3.14
CA GLY A 86 -5.69 20.97 3.16
C GLY A 86 -5.93 21.47 4.59
N LYS A 87 -7.19 21.70 4.97
CA LYS A 87 -7.63 22.08 6.33
C LYS A 87 -8.24 20.94 7.16
N ASP A 88 -8.40 19.74 6.59
CA ASP A 88 -8.93 18.54 7.24
C ASP A 88 -7.94 18.05 8.32
N LYS A 89 -8.29 18.28 9.59
CA LYS A 89 -7.45 17.93 10.74
C LYS A 89 -7.25 16.42 10.91
N ILE A 90 -8.25 15.62 10.56
CA ILE A 90 -8.17 14.17 10.66
C ILE A 90 -7.16 13.66 9.63
N LEU A 91 -7.29 14.11 8.37
CA LEU A 91 -6.36 13.70 7.33
C LEU A 91 -4.94 14.22 7.59
N GLN A 92 -4.78 15.43 8.13
CA GLN A 92 -3.46 15.94 8.56
C GLN A 92 -2.80 15.01 9.59
N THR A 93 -3.53 14.56 10.60
CA THR A 93 -3.03 13.63 11.60
C THR A 93 -2.64 12.28 11.00
N LEU A 94 -3.47 11.72 10.11
CA LEU A 94 -3.16 10.44 9.45
C LEU A 94 -1.92 10.53 8.56
N VAL A 95 -1.76 11.64 7.83
CA VAL A 95 -0.58 11.90 7.00
C VAL A 95 0.68 12.03 7.86
N ALA A 96 0.59 12.70 9.00
CA ALA A 96 1.70 12.79 9.96
C ALA A 96 2.07 11.42 10.55
N GLN A 97 1.09 10.66 11.02
CA GLN A 97 1.30 9.30 11.53
C GLN A 97 1.97 8.38 10.51
N ARG A 98 1.56 8.45 9.23
CA ARG A 98 2.19 7.69 8.15
C ARG A 98 3.64 8.09 7.93
N ARG A 99 3.96 9.39 8.01
CA ARG A 99 5.32 9.90 7.86
C ARG A 99 6.23 9.44 9.01
N ASP A 100 5.68 9.44 10.21
CA ASP A 100 6.41 9.22 11.45
C ASP A 100 6.31 7.74 11.92
N ALA A 101 5.95 6.82 11.00
CA ALA A 101 5.83 5.40 11.29
C ALA A 101 7.21 4.76 11.54
N ASP A 102 7.31 3.96 12.61
CA ASP A 102 8.56 3.25 12.94
C ASP A 102 9.05 2.38 11.78
N GLU A 103 10.36 2.38 11.59
CA GLU A 103 11.04 1.44 10.71
C GLU A 103 10.83 -0.02 11.14
N ILE A 104 10.90 -0.92 10.17
CA ILE A 104 10.87 -2.36 10.38
C ILE A 104 11.98 -3.02 9.59
N THR A 105 12.50 -4.13 10.11
CA THR A 105 13.51 -4.96 9.42
C THR A 105 12.98 -6.35 9.07
N TRP A 106 11.73 -6.66 9.46
CA TRP A 106 11.07 -7.93 9.19
C TRP A 106 9.54 -7.82 9.32
N LEU A 107 8.82 -8.80 8.78
CA LEU A 107 7.36 -8.95 8.92
C LEU A 107 6.95 -10.17 9.76
N SER A 108 6.01 -9.99 10.68
CA SER A 108 5.31 -11.14 11.26
C SER A 108 4.28 -11.72 10.29
N THR A 109 3.88 -12.97 10.53
CA THR A 109 2.81 -13.63 9.77
C THR A 109 1.50 -12.83 9.78
N GLY A 110 1.13 -12.25 10.92
CA GLY A 110 -0.12 -11.49 11.02
C GLY A 110 -0.05 -10.13 10.35
N GLU A 111 1.09 -9.46 10.41
CA GLU A 111 1.30 -8.20 9.69
C GLU A 111 1.23 -8.42 8.18
N LEU A 112 1.88 -9.47 7.67
CA LEU A 112 1.78 -9.83 6.25
C LEU A 112 0.36 -10.23 5.84
N ASN A 113 -0.38 -10.95 6.68
CA ASN A 113 -1.80 -11.25 6.41
C ASN A 113 -2.65 -9.97 6.32
N ALA A 114 -2.44 -9.02 7.22
CA ALA A 114 -3.16 -7.75 7.21
C ALA A 114 -2.82 -6.90 5.96
N LEU A 115 -1.58 -6.96 5.47
CA LEU A 115 -1.21 -6.35 4.18
C LEU A 115 -1.92 -7.03 3.00
N VAL A 116 -2.06 -8.35 3.01
CA VAL A 116 -2.83 -9.08 1.98
C VAL A 116 -4.30 -8.67 2.00
N ASP A 117 -4.90 -8.53 3.18
CA ASP A 117 -6.28 -8.06 3.33
C ASP A 117 -6.44 -6.64 2.80
N MET A 118 -5.51 -5.74 3.16
CA MET A 118 -5.51 -4.37 2.65
C MET A 118 -5.31 -4.34 1.12
N ALA A 119 -4.41 -5.17 0.59
CA ALA A 119 -4.22 -5.27 -0.84
C ALA A 119 -5.52 -5.69 -1.52
N LEU A 120 -6.19 -6.75 -1.07
CA LEU A 120 -7.40 -7.23 -1.72
C LEU A 120 -8.62 -6.33 -1.53
N GLY A 121 -8.79 -5.74 -0.36
CA GLY A 121 -10.06 -5.12 0.04
C GLY A 121 -10.05 -3.60 0.15
N ALA A 122 -8.89 -2.94 0.30
CA ALA A 122 -8.89 -1.50 0.52
C ALA A 122 -9.35 -0.75 -0.74
N PRO A 123 -10.43 0.05 -0.69
CA PRO A 123 -11.05 0.64 -1.88
C PRO A 123 -10.07 1.47 -2.72
N GLY A 124 -9.26 2.30 -2.07
CA GLY A 124 -8.26 3.12 -2.75
C GLY A 124 -7.13 2.32 -3.40
N VAL A 125 -6.86 1.10 -2.94
CA VAL A 125 -5.88 0.20 -3.57
C VAL A 125 -6.53 -0.57 -4.72
N VAL A 126 -7.78 -1.03 -4.56
CA VAL A 126 -8.56 -1.69 -5.63
C VAL A 126 -8.73 -0.74 -6.83
N VAL A 127 -9.21 0.48 -6.59
CA VAL A 127 -9.37 1.50 -7.65
C VAL A 127 -8.02 1.84 -8.27
N GLY A 128 -7.00 2.06 -7.45
CA GLY A 128 -5.66 2.36 -7.93
C GLY A 128 -5.09 1.28 -8.85
N ARG A 129 -5.25 -0.01 -8.49
CA ARG A 129 -4.84 -1.14 -9.34
C ARG A 129 -5.64 -1.24 -10.62
N ALA A 130 -6.97 -1.05 -10.56
CA ALA A 130 -7.81 -1.09 -11.74
C ALA A 130 -7.36 -0.01 -12.75
N LEU A 131 -7.14 1.21 -12.27
CA LEU A 131 -6.60 2.30 -13.09
C LEU A 131 -5.21 1.98 -13.61
N TYR A 132 -4.30 1.48 -12.77
CA TYR A 132 -2.93 1.15 -13.21
C TYR A 132 -2.92 0.06 -14.29
N ARG A 133 -3.80 -0.94 -14.19
CA ARG A 133 -3.91 -2.02 -15.18
C ARG A 133 -4.43 -1.54 -16.54
N HIS A 134 -5.39 -0.62 -16.53
CA HIS A 134 -6.14 -0.24 -17.73
C HIS A 134 -5.70 1.09 -18.33
N LEU A 135 -5.09 1.96 -17.53
CA LEU A 135 -4.64 3.32 -17.86
C LEU A 135 -3.28 3.60 -17.18
N PRO A 136 -2.22 2.80 -17.45
CA PRO A 136 -0.93 2.90 -16.78
C PRO A 136 -0.24 4.27 -16.95
N GLU A 137 -0.54 4.98 -18.04
CA GLU A 137 -0.04 6.33 -18.32
C GLU A 137 -0.44 7.36 -17.25
N LEU A 138 -1.56 7.13 -16.53
CA LEU A 138 -1.97 7.96 -15.40
C LEU A 138 -1.04 7.86 -14.19
N PHE A 139 -0.12 6.89 -14.19
CA PHE A 139 0.85 6.66 -13.12
C PHE A 139 2.28 7.00 -13.53
N ASP A 140 2.49 7.62 -14.70
CA ASP A 140 3.78 8.20 -15.08
C ASP A 140 3.98 9.53 -14.31
N TYR A 141 5.08 9.62 -13.55
CA TYR A 141 5.30 10.53 -12.41
C TYR A 141 5.38 12.03 -12.73
N ARG A 142 5.05 12.40 -13.96
CA ARG A 142 5.15 13.77 -14.47
C ARG A 142 3.87 14.58 -14.19
N GLU A 143 2.78 13.98 -13.74
CA GLU A 143 1.48 14.66 -13.64
C GLU A 143 0.69 14.50 -12.32
N GLN A 144 -0.30 15.40 -12.16
CA GLN A 144 -1.20 15.60 -11.01
C GLN A 144 -2.14 14.41 -10.68
N HIS A 145 -1.97 13.26 -11.33
CA HIS A 145 -2.92 12.15 -11.27
C HIS A 145 -3.01 11.50 -9.90
N PHE A 146 -1.89 11.29 -9.21
CA PHE A 146 -1.92 10.78 -7.83
C PHE A 146 -2.64 11.73 -6.87
N PHE A 147 -2.53 13.04 -7.07
CA PHE A 147 -3.31 14.02 -6.32
C PHE A 147 -4.81 13.85 -6.60
N ARG A 148 -5.21 13.77 -7.87
CA ARG A 148 -6.61 13.57 -8.26
C ARG A 148 -7.16 12.24 -7.72
N LEU A 149 -6.37 11.16 -7.78
CA LEU A 149 -6.74 9.85 -7.25
C LEU A 149 -6.85 9.87 -5.72
N ALA A 150 -5.89 10.46 -5.01
CA ALA A 150 -5.95 10.61 -3.56
C ALA A 150 -7.17 11.44 -3.15
N HIS A 151 -7.43 12.55 -3.84
CA HIS A 151 -8.62 13.37 -3.63
C HIS A 151 -9.91 12.57 -3.87
N PHE A 152 -10.05 11.92 -5.03
CA PHE A 152 -11.21 11.07 -5.35
C PHE A 152 -11.44 10.00 -4.28
N CYS A 153 -10.38 9.27 -3.89
CA CYS A 153 -10.46 8.24 -2.86
C CYS A 153 -10.93 8.79 -1.51
N TRP A 154 -10.48 9.99 -1.11
CA TRP A 154 -10.79 10.58 0.18
C TRP A 154 -12.15 11.29 0.23
N THR A 155 -12.51 12.06 -0.80
CA THR A 155 -13.67 12.97 -0.76
C THR A 155 -14.89 12.44 -1.48
N ARG A 156 -14.75 11.46 -2.38
CA ARG A 156 -15.85 10.92 -3.19
C ARG A 156 -16.09 9.45 -2.91
N LEU A 157 -15.07 8.62 -3.13
CA LEU A 157 -15.18 7.18 -2.97
C LEU A 157 -15.47 6.78 -1.52
N ARG A 158 -14.74 7.38 -0.55
CA ARG A 158 -14.99 7.13 0.86
C ARG A 158 -16.43 7.45 1.24
N THR A 159 -16.94 8.63 0.89
CA THR A 159 -18.33 9.03 1.16
C THR A 159 -19.37 8.12 0.50
N TYR A 160 -19.02 7.46 -0.59
CA TYR A 160 -19.91 6.48 -1.24
C TYR A 160 -19.95 5.13 -0.50
N LEU A 161 -18.89 4.80 0.25
CA LEU A 161 -18.73 3.52 0.95
C LEU A 161 -19.07 3.60 2.45
N ASP A 162 -18.96 4.80 3.03
CA ASP A 162 -19.41 5.14 4.39
C ASP A 162 -20.95 5.30 4.42
#